data_AF-A0A8T4THH6-F1
#
_entry.id   AF-A0A8T4THH6-F1
#
_cell.length_a   1.000
_cell.length_b   1.000
_cell.length_c   1.000
_cell.angle_alpha   90.00
_cell.angle_beta   90.00
_cell.angle_gamma   90.00
#
_symmetry.space_group_name_H-M   'P 1'
#
loop_
_entity.id
_entity.type
_entity.pdbx_description
1 polymer ?
#
loop_
_entity_poly.entity_id
_entity_poly.type
_entity_poly.pdbx_seq_one_letter_code
_entity_poly.pdbx_strand_id
1 'polypeptide(L)' 'RLKAVYTQSGQLYILVNQPADCRYSNELFDNFEDGTAMVKNSDYVHVLNIGSSSVFHIMCRDTRTNNLSPVYTVNV' A
#
# COMPACT_ATOMS: atom_id res chain seq x y z
N ARG A 1 1.85 7.08 -8.44
CA ARG A 1 2.91 6.03 -8.41
C ARG A 1 3.56 5.97 -7.02
N LEU A 2 4.11 4.81 -6.63
CA LEU A 2 4.83 4.66 -5.36
C LEU A 2 6.08 5.54 -5.34
N LYS A 3 6.28 6.29 -4.27
CA LYS A 3 7.44 7.18 -4.06
C LYS A 3 8.39 6.63 -2.99
N ALA A 4 7.86 6.21 -1.85
CA ALA A 4 8.67 5.67 -0.76
C ALA A 4 7.85 4.71 0.11
N VAL A 5 8.56 3.78 0.74
CA VAL A 5 8.04 2.84 1.74
C VAL A 5 8.98 2.87 2.93
N TYR A 6 8.46 3.06 4.13
CA TYR A 6 9.27 3.08 5.34
C TYR A 6 8.44 2.69 6.56
N THR A 7 9.14 2.32 7.64
CA THR A 7 8.52 1.88 8.88
C THR A 7 8.79 2.89 9.98
N GLN A 8 7.78 3.18 10.79
CA GLN A 8 7.90 4.08 11.92
C GLN A 8 6.90 3.66 13.00
N SER A 9 7.36 3.50 14.25
CA SER A 9 6.50 3.21 15.40
C SER A 9 5.57 1.99 15.21
N GLY A 10 6.07 0.90 14.61
CA GLY A 10 5.28 -0.32 14.35
C GLY A 10 4.28 -0.21 13.20
N GLN A 11 4.34 0.88 12.43
CA GLN A 11 3.49 1.10 11.26
C GLN A 11 4.31 1.15 9.99
N LEU A 12 3.71 0.66 8.90
CA LEU A 12 4.22 0.77 7.56
C LEU A 12 3.58 1.98 6.88
N TYR A 13 4.41 2.87 6.35
CA TYR A 13 4.02 4.06 5.62
C TYR A 13 4.31 3.89 4.14
N ILE A 14 3.29 4.15 3.33
CA ILE A 14 3.33 4.13 1.88
C ILE A 14 3.10 5.55 1.39
N LEU A 15 4.14 6.15 0.81
CA LEU A 15 4.08 7.48 0.22
C LEU A 15 3.92 7.34 -1.29
N VAL A 16 2.88 7.94 -1.84
CA VAL A 16 2.63 8.02 -3.28
C VAL A 16 2.76 9.46 -3.78
N ASN A 17 3.16 9.64 -5.03
CA ASN A 17 3.33 10.98 -5.62
C ASN A 17 2.06 11.53 -6.31
N GLN A 18 0.98 10.75 -6.32
CA GLN A 18 -0.31 11.07 -6.93
C GLN A 18 -1.41 10.50 -6.03
N PRO A 19 -2.59 11.14 -5.95
CA PRO A 19 -3.72 10.61 -5.18
C PRO A 19 -4.03 9.16 -5.56
N ALA A 20 -4.07 8.27 -4.57
CA ALA A 20 -4.29 6.85 -4.80
C ALA A 20 -5.12 6.18 -3.70
N ASP A 21 -5.73 5.05 -4.05
CA ASP A 21 -6.23 4.05 -3.12
C ASP A 21 -5.22 2.91 -3.07
N CYS A 22 -4.65 2.61 -1.90
CA CYS A 22 -3.71 1.49 -1.75
C CYS A 22 -4.36 0.36 -0.97
N ARG A 23 -4.07 -0.87 -1.41
CA ARG A 23 -4.50 -2.11 -0.78
C ARG A 23 -3.30 -3.01 -0.53
N TYR A 24 -3.41 -3.84 0.50
CA TYR A 24 -2.35 -4.75 0.91
C TYR A 24 -2.87 -6.17 1.17
N SER A 25 -1.97 -7.13 1.10
CA SER A 25 -2.20 -8.51 1.55
C SER A 25 -0.89 -9.09 2.08
N ASN A 26 -0.98 -10.13 2.91
CA ASN A 26 0.18 -10.92 3.34
C ASN A 26 0.53 -12.04 2.35
N GLU A 27 -0.35 -12.28 1.37
CA GLU A 27 -0.12 -13.17 0.23
C GLU A 27 -0.02 -12.35 -1.06
N LEU A 28 0.67 -12.87 -2.06
CA LEU A 28 0.72 -12.24 -3.37
C LEU A 28 -0.69 -12.20 -3.98
N PHE A 29 -1.06 -11.08 -4.58
CA PHE A 29 -2.37 -10.90 -5.20
C PHE A 29 -2.25 -10.12 -6.50
N ASP A 30 -3.00 -10.55 -7.51
CA ASP A 30 -2.95 -9.99 -8.86
C ASP A 30 -4.14 -9.08 -9.17
N ASN A 31 -5.19 -9.12 -8.33
CA ASN A 31 -6.36 -8.27 -8.46
C ASN A 31 -6.46 -7.29 -7.28
N PHE A 32 -6.53 -6.00 -7.59
CA PHE A 32 -6.64 -4.94 -6.58
C PHE A 32 -7.75 -5.19 -5.55
N GLU A 33 -8.91 -5.69 -5.97
CA GLU A 33 -10.06 -5.86 -5.07
C GLU A 33 -9.89 -6.99 -4.04
N ASP A 34 -8.93 -7.90 -4.24
CA ASP A 34 -8.63 -8.99 -3.32
C ASP A 34 -7.83 -8.51 -2.09
N GLY A 35 -7.17 -7.36 -2.21
CA GLY A 35 -6.41 -6.74 -1.12
C GLY A 35 -7.28 -6.02 -0.09
N THR A 36 -6.76 -5.91 1.13
CA THR A 36 -7.35 -5.13 2.21
C THR A 36 -7.03 -3.65 2.03
N ALA A 37 -8.02 -2.77 2.20
CA ALA A 37 -7.83 -1.32 2.13
C ALA A 37 -6.85 -0.82 3.21
N MET A 38 -5.81 -0.09 2.77
CA MET A 38 -4.94 0.63 3.70
C MET A 38 -5.66 1.87 4.25
N VAL A 39 -5.35 2.23 5.50
CA VAL A 39 -5.86 3.47 6.10
C VAL A 39 -5.19 4.65 5.41
N LYS A 40 -5.99 5.61 4.94
CA LYS A 40 -5.49 6.88 4.40
C LYS A 40 -5.25 7.86 5.53
N ASN A 41 -4.01 8.31 5.70
CA ASN A 41 -3.71 9.52 6.49
C ASN A 41 -3.88 10.77 5.61
N SER A 42 -3.61 10.64 4.31
CA SER A 42 -3.99 11.61 3.26
C SER A 42 -4.13 10.90 1.92
N ASP A 43 -4.50 11.61 0.85
CA ASP A 43 -4.50 11.07 -0.52
C ASP A 43 -3.13 10.56 -1.00
N TYR A 44 -2.06 11.02 -0.33
CA TYR A 44 -0.67 10.73 -0.70
C TYR A 44 0.03 9.80 0.29
N VAL A 45 -0.57 9.52 1.44
CA VAL A 45 0.04 8.75 2.54
C VAL A 45 -0.94 7.71 3.06
N HIS A 46 -0.53 6.46 2.95
CA HIS A 46 -1.28 5.29 3.40
C HIS A 46 -0.51 4.58 4.49
N VAL A 47 -1.23 4.14 5.51
CA VAL A 47 -0.65 3.59 6.73
C VAL A 47 -1.28 2.23 7.02
N LEU A 48 -0.45 1.33 7.50
CA LEU A 48 -0.81 -0.01 7.91
C LEU A 48 -0.14 -0.33 9.24
N ASN A 49 -0.86 -0.95 10.17
CA ASN A 49 -0.27 -1.53 11.36
C ASN A 49 0.38 -2.88 10.99
N ILE A 50 1.67 -3.05 11.26
CA ILE A 50 2.45 -4.23 10.84
C ILE A 50 1.97 -5.50 11.57
N GLY A 51 1.46 -5.37 12.80
CA GLY A 51 1.03 -6.52 13.59
C GLY A 51 2.17 -7.55 13.75
N SER A 52 1.84 -8.83 13.58
CA SER A 52 2.81 -9.94 13.65
C SER A 52 3.35 -10.37 12.28
N SER A 53 2.98 -9.70 11.19
CA SER A 53 3.39 -10.11 9.86
C SER A 53 4.70 -9.46 9.43
N SER A 54 5.53 -10.20 8.70
CA SER A 54 6.83 -9.76 8.21
C SER A 54 6.85 -9.44 6.71
N VAL A 55 5.78 -9.77 5.97
CA VAL A 55 5.70 -9.53 4.53
C VAL A 55 4.36 -8.94 4.14
N PHE A 56 4.42 -7.89 3.33
CA PHE A 56 3.25 -7.23 2.75
C PHE A 56 3.43 -7.05 1.25
N HIS A 57 2.42 -7.45 0.50
CA HIS A 57 2.25 -7.13 -0.91
C HIS A 57 1.31 -5.93 -1.01
N ILE A 58 1.62 -4.96 -1.87
CA ILE A 58 0.91 -3.68 -1.91
C ILE A 58 0.64 -3.29 -3.36
N MET A 59 -0.60 -2.92 -3.65
CA MET A 59 -1.02 -2.41 -4.95
C MET A 59 -1.79 -1.10 -4.74
N CYS A 60 -1.51 -0.10 -5.57
CA CYS A 60 -2.20 1.19 -5.50
C CYS A 60 -2.90 1.50 -6.82
N ARG A 61 -4.14 1.99 -6.74
CA ARG A 61 -4.94 2.50 -7.84
C ARG A 61 -4.91 4.02 -7.83
N ASP A 62 -4.46 4.64 -8.91
CA ASP A 62 -4.52 6.10 -9.07
C ASP A 62 -6.00 6.54 -9.18
N THR A 63 -6.43 7.48 -8.34
CA THR A 63 -7.86 7.84 -8.24
C THR A 63 -8.37 8.66 -9.43
N ARG A 64 -7.47 9.24 -10.23
CA ARG A 64 -7.84 10.06 -11.40
C ARG A 64 -7.90 9.22 -12.68
N THR A 65 -6.99 8.27 -12.83
CA THR A 65 -6.81 7.48 -14.06
C THR A 65 -7.27 6.05 -13.92
N ASN A 66 -7.55 5.58 -12.70
CA ASN A 66 -7.83 4.18 -12.36
C ASN A 66 -6.72 3.19 -12.74
N ASN A 67 -5.52 3.68 -13.08
CA ASN A 67 -4.38 2.83 -13.38
C ASN A 67 -3.87 2.16 -12.11
N LEU A 68 -3.60 0.87 -12.21
CA LEU A 68 -2.98 0.08 -11.15
C LEU A 68 -1.46 0.20 -11.20
N SER A 69 -0.83 0.26 -10.04
CA SER A 69 0.61 0.02 -9.92
C SER A 69 0.92 -1.47 -10.08
N PRO A 70 2.18 -1.82 -10.38
CA PRO A 70 2.68 -3.14 -10.05
C PRO A 70 2.48 -3.47 -8.57
N VAL A 71 2.52 -4.76 -8.23
CA VAL A 71 2.58 -5.20 -6.83
C VAL A 71 3.98 -4.91 -6.27
N TYR A 72 4.02 -4.26 -5.12
CA TYR A 72 5.24 -4.00 -4.37
C TYR A 72 5.30 -4.92 -3.15
N THR A 73 6.35 -5.72 -3.05
CA THR A 73 6.59 -6.58 -1.88
C THR A 73 7.51 -5.87 -0.89
N VAL A 74 7.09 -5.80 0.36
CA VAL A 74 7.79 -5.14 1.46
C VAL A 74 8.03 -6.18 2.55
N ASN A 75 9.30 -6.34 2.94
CA ASN A 75 9.69 -7.13 4.11
C ASN A 75 9.96 -6.18 5.28
N VAL A 76 9.40 -6.49 6.44
CA VAL A 76 9.39 -5.63 7.64
C VAL A 76 10.08 -6.28 8.82
#